data_AF-A0A0D2I966-F1
#
_entry.id   AF-A0A0D2I966-F1
#
_cell.length_a   1.000
_cell.length_b   1.000
_cell.length_c   1.000
_cell.angle_alpha   90.00
_cell.angle_beta   90.00
_cell.angle_gamma   90.00
#
_symmetry.space_group_name_H-M   'P 1'
#
loop_
_entity.id
_entity.type
_entity.pdbx_description
1 polymer ?
#
loop_
_entity_poly.entity_id
_entity_poly.type
_entity_poly.pdbx_seq_one_letter_code
_entity_poly.pdbx_strand_id
1 'polypeptide(L)' 'MESTVEFSPAILRPKPFDAQMRIQELRGYYQPEQQHINIKAAIKLYEDGEIDGVQHVFIKDGKLVTKKEIFATGGWS' A
#
# COMPACT_ATOMS: atom_id res chain seq x y z
N MET A 1 -12.47 50.62 -3.67
CA MET A 1 -13.56 49.62 -3.61
C MET A 1 -12.88 48.28 -3.40
N GLU A 2 -13.01 47.71 -2.20
CA GLU A 2 -12.46 46.38 -1.90
C GLU A 2 -13.43 45.32 -2.41
N SER A 3 -12.94 44.40 -3.23
CA SER A 3 -13.67 43.21 -3.64
C SER A 3 -13.50 42.14 -2.56
N THR A 4 -14.58 41.79 -1.86
CA THR A 4 -14.63 40.63 -0.96
C THR A 4 -14.41 39.36 -1.79
N VAL A 5 -13.25 38.72 -1.61
CA VAL A 5 -12.95 37.42 -2.26
C VAL A 5 -13.48 36.31 -1.36
N GLU A 6 -14.57 35.69 -1.78
CA GLU A 6 -15.13 34.50 -1.12
C GLU A 6 -14.27 33.27 -1.48
N PHE A 7 -13.45 32.80 -0.55
CA PHE A 7 -12.72 31.55 -0.70
C PHE A 7 -13.63 30.38 -0.31
N SER A 8 -14.08 29.61 -1.30
CA SER A 8 -14.65 28.28 -1.03
C SER A 8 -13.52 27.31 -0.67
N PRO A 9 -13.55 26.64 0.50
CA PRO A 9 -12.52 25.67 0.86
C PRO A 9 -12.57 24.51 -0.14
N ALA A 10 -11.48 24.28 -0.84
CA ALA A 10 -11.33 23.09 -1.66
C ALA A 10 -11.35 21.87 -0.72
N ILE A 11 -12.42 21.09 -0.76
CA ILE A 11 -12.47 19.80 -0.06
C ILE A 11 -11.51 18.86 -0.81
N LEU A 12 -10.28 18.74 -0.30
CA LEU A 12 -9.30 17.74 -0.73
C LEU A 12 -9.83 16.36 -0.35
N ARG A 13 -10.70 15.78 -1.20
CA ARG A 13 -11.08 14.38 -1.07
C ARG A 13 -9.88 13.53 -1.47
N PRO A 14 -9.38 12.64 -0.59
CA PRO A 14 -8.32 11.73 -0.98
C PRO A 14 -8.79 10.89 -2.16
N LYS A 15 -7.93 10.72 -3.17
CA LYS A 15 -8.23 9.87 -4.31
C LYS A 15 -8.50 8.45 -3.77
N PRO A 16 -9.59 7.78 -4.20
CA PRO A 16 -9.80 6.38 -3.86
C PRO A 16 -8.56 5.55 -4.23
N PHE A 17 -8.21 4.59 -3.39
CA PHE A 17 -7.10 3.69 -3.68
C PHE A 17 -7.45 2.83 -4.89
N ASP A 18 -6.53 2.76 -5.85
CA ASP A 18 -6.69 1.98 -7.08
C ASP A 18 -5.81 0.72 -6.99
N ALA A 19 -6.43 -0.39 -6.61
CA ALA A 19 -5.75 -1.67 -6.47
C ALA A 19 -5.13 -2.16 -7.80
N GLN A 20 -5.75 -1.86 -8.94
CA GLN A 20 -5.24 -2.28 -10.25
C GLN A 20 -3.98 -1.50 -10.61
N MET A 21 -4.00 -0.18 -10.40
CA MET A 21 -2.82 0.66 -10.56
C MET A 21 -1.70 0.19 -9.64
N ARG A 22 -2.02 -0.18 -8.38
CA ARG A 22 -1.03 -0.71 -7.45
C ARG A 22 -0.43 -2.04 -7.91
N ILE A 23 -1.24 -2.97 -8.42
CA ILE A 23 -0.74 -4.23 -8.97
C ILE A 23 0.25 -3.97 -10.12
N GLN A 24 -0.02 -2.99 -10.98
CA GLN A 24 0.88 -2.63 -12.08
C GLN A 24 2.21 -2.08 -11.57
N GLU A 25 2.19 -1.19 -10.57
CA GLU A 25 3.41 -0.71 -9.92
C GLU A 25 4.23 -1.86 -9.32
N LEU A 26 3.56 -2.77 -8.60
CA LEU A 26 4.20 -3.95 -7.98
C LEU A 26 4.84 -4.87 -9.01
N ARG A 27 4.21 -5.05 -10.18
CA ARG A 27 4.79 -5.78 -11.31
C ARG A 27 6.00 -5.06 -11.90
N GLY A 28 6.04 -3.73 -11.87
CA GLY A 28 7.20 -2.94 -12.26
C GLY A 28 8.42 -3.12 -11.33
N TYR A 29 8.17 -3.32 -10.03
CA TYR A 29 9.22 -3.63 -9.06
C TYR A 29 9.67 -5.10 -9.08
N TYR A 30 8.94 -5.97 -9.77
CA TYR A 30 9.23 -7.40 -9.82
C TYR A 30 10.40 -7.69 -10.78
N GLN A 31 11.58 -7.99 -10.23
CA GLN A 31 12.72 -8.51 -10.98
C GLN A 31 12.83 -10.04 -10.79
N PRO A 32 12.82 -10.85 -11.87
CA PRO A 32 12.85 -12.32 -11.78
C PRO A 32 14.05 -12.88 -11.02
N GLU A 33 15.22 -12.22 -11.10
CA GLU A 33 16.46 -12.72 -10.50
C GLU A 33 16.55 -12.52 -8.98
N GLN A 34 15.76 -11.61 -8.39
CA GLN A 34 15.87 -11.21 -6.98
C GLN A 34 14.69 -11.63 -6.10
N GLN A 35 13.67 -12.29 -6.66
CA GLN A 35 12.47 -12.81 -6.01
C GLN A 35 12.13 -12.23 -4.63
N HIS A 36 11.50 -11.06 -4.62
CA HIS A 36 10.84 -10.55 -3.43
C HIS A 36 9.54 -11.33 -3.21
N ILE A 37 9.63 -12.45 -2.46
CA ILE A 37 8.49 -13.30 -2.07
C ILE A 37 7.29 -12.47 -1.57
N ASN A 38 7.57 -11.35 -0.89
CA ASN A 38 6.56 -10.41 -0.39
C ASN A 38 5.83 -9.64 -1.50
N ILE A 39 6.50 -9.24 -2.59
CA ILE A 39 5.86 -8.54 -3.71
C ILE A 39 4.91 -9.49 -4.44
N LYS A 40 5.34 -10.73 -4.67
CA LYS A 40 4.48 -11.76 -5.28
C LYS A 40 3.25 -12.06 -4.42
N ALA A 41 3.44 -12.19 -3.11
CA ALA A 41 2.34 -12.36 -2.18
C ALA A 41 1.41 -11.14 -2.18
N ALA A 42 1.94 -9.91 -2.18
CA ALA A 42 1.14 -8.70 -2.23
C ALA A 42 0.25 -8.64 -3.50
N ILE A 43 0.81 -8.91 -4.68
CA ILE A 43 0.05 -8.96 -5.93
C ILE A 43 -1.09 -9.96 -5.82
N LYS A 44 -0.79 -11.18 -5.36
CA LYS A 44 -1.81 -12.23 -5.21
C LYS A 44 -2.92 -11.82 -4.23
N LEU A 45 -2.57 -11.22 -3.10
CA LEU A 45 -3.56 -10.74 -2.11
C LEU A 45 -4.48 -9.66 -2.69
N TYR A 46 -3.97 -8.77 -3.55
CA TYR A 46 -4.81 -7.82 -4.28
C TYR A 46 -5.69 -8.49 -5.34
N GLU A 47 -5.16 -9.49 -6.07
CA GLU A 47 -5.91 -10.24 -7.09
C GLU A 47 -7.02 -11.09 -6.47
N ASP A 48 -6.77 -11.70 -5.30
CA ASP A 48 -7.72 -12.50 -4.54
C ASP A 48 -8.73 -11.63 -3.76
N GLY A 49 -8.51 -10.30 -3.70
CA GLY A 49 -9.36 -9.35 -2.99
C GLY A 49 -9.26 -9.41 -1.46
N GLU A 50 -8.24 -10.07 -0.92
CA GLU A 50 -7.99 -10.14 0.52
C GLU A 50 -7.50 -8.81 1.09
N ILE A 51 -6.88 -7.97 0.24
CA ILE A 51 -6.47 -6.61 0.60
C ILE A 51 -6.97 -5.62 -0.45
N ASP A 52 -7.40 -4.45 0.03
CA ASP A 52 -7.98 -3.37 -0.77
C ASP A 52 -7.09 -2.12 -0.83
N GLY A 53 -5.96 -2.15 -0.10
CA GLY A 53 -5.03 -1.03 0.04
C GLY A 53 -5.53 0.12 0.91
N VAL A 54 -6.72 -0.01 1.51
CA VAL A 54 -7.26 0.92 2.51
C VAL A 54 -6.70 0.56 3.88
N GLN A 55 -6.67 -0.74 4.21
CA GLN A 55 -6.10 -1.22 5.45
C GLN A 55 -4.58 -1.40 5.35
N HIS A 56 -3.88 -0.99 6.40
CA HIS A 56 -2.44 -1.20 6.50
C HIS A 56 -2.15 -2.67 6.86
N VAL A 57 -1.48 -3.37 5.95
CA VAL A 57 -1.12 -4.79 6.09
C VAL A 57 0.40 -4.96 6.06
N PHE A 58 0.89 -5.99 6.75
CA PHE A 58 2.30 -6.37 6.71
C PHE A 58 2.44 -7.74 6.06
N ILE A 59 3.39 -7.85 5.15
CA ILE A 59 3.71 -9.11 4.47
C ILE A 59 5.17 -9.45 4.77
N LYS A 60 5.38 -10.62 5.37
CA LYS A 60 6.72 -11.14 5.69
C LYS A 60 6.80 -12.58 5.21
N ASP A 61 7.89 -12.90 4.51
CA ASP A 61 8.14 -14.23 3.92
C ASP A 61 6.93 -14.78 3.13
N GLY A 62 6.21 -13.89 2.44
CA GLY A 62 5.04 -14.21 1.63
C GLY A 62 3.74 -14.43 2.40
N LYS A 63 3.70 -14.11 3.70
CA LYS A 63 2.51 -14.28 4.55
C LYS A 63 2.07 -12.96 5.16
N LEU A 64 0.76 -12.81 5.34
CA LEU A 64 0.20 -11.69 6.08
C LEU A 64 0.52 -11.88 7.57
N VAL A 65 1.11 -10.86 8.18
CA VAL A 65 1.53 -10.87 9.58
C VAL A 65 0.97 -9.66 10.31
N THR A 66 0.87 -9.78 11.62
CA THR A 66 0.48 -8.68 12.50
C THR A 66 1.61 -7.67 12.65
N LYS A 67 1.25 -6.46 13.08
CA LYS A 67 2.21 -5.42 13.48
C LYS A 67 3.18 -5.94 14.56
N LYS A 68 2.72 -6.78 15.49
CA LYS A 68 3.61 -7.30 16.53
C LYS A 68 4.67 -8.22 15.93
N GLU A 69 4.31 -9.11 15.01
CA GLU A 69 5.21 -10.09 14.40
C GLU A 69 6.27 -9.44 13.49
N ILE A 70 5.92 -8.38 12.76
CA ILE A 70 6.89 -7.66 11.91
C ILE A 70 7.95 -6.94 12.76
N PHE A 71 7.59 -6.42 13.95
CA PHE A 71 8.49 -5.71 14.85
C PHE A 71 9.11 -6.57 15.96
N ALA A 72 8.64 -7.81 16.14
CA ALA A 72 9.19 -8.75 17.13
C ALA A 72 10.62 -9.21 16.80
N THR A 73 11.09 -9.03 15.56
CA THR A 73 12.49 -9.26 15.18
C THR A 73 13.40 -8.05 15.47
N GLY A 74 13.07 -7.26 16.49
CA GLY A 74 13.94 -6.23 17.05
C GLY A 74 15.17 -6.82 17.73
N GLY A 75 16.11 -7.33 16.93
CA GLY A 75 17.50 -7.52 17.30
C GLY A 75 18.34 -6.37 16.75
N TRP A 76 18.10 -5.15 17.25
CA TRP A 76 19.19 -4.20 17.40
C TRP A 76 19.64 -4.35 18.85
N SER A 77 20.55 -5.29 19.08
CA SER A 77 21.34 -5.45 20.29
C SER A 77 22.79 -5.16 19.97
#